data_AF-A0A931ZAK6-F1
#
_entry.id   AF-A0A931ZAK6-F1
#
_cell.length_a   1.000
_cell.length_b   1.000
_cell.length_c   1.000
_cell.angle_alpha   90.00
_cell.angle_beta   90.00
_cell.angle_gamma   90.00
#
_symmetry.space_group_name_H-M   'P 1'
#
loop_
_entity.id
_entity.type
_entity.pdbx_description
1 polymer ?
#
loop_
_entity_poly.entity_id
_entity_poly.type
_entity_poly.pdbx_seq_one_letter_code
_entity_poly.pdbx_strand_id
1 'polypeptide(L)'
;MSSYLAQAGWHAGELLEFFGQDDIEALRADLLNLGVDGWREWEIEHREEANGFLRATRAQREKKKRWQEPAHKRRLAFSAYWQARLAIAVLESAACCGPGGGYRETTAAAAMRAFSIAEALVWTWPFGDEPPFDWTTAR
;
A
#
# COMPACT_ATOMS: atom_id res chain seq x y z
N MET A 1 14.50 -11.27 -10.04
CA MET A 1 13.68 -11.02 -8.84
C MET A 1 14.15 -9.79 -8.07
N SER A 2 15.45 -9.61 -7.84
CA SER A 2 15.97 -8.40 -7.16
C SER A 2 15.68 -7.09 -7.92
N SER A 3 15.63 -7.10 -9.26
CA SER A 3 15.25 -5.93 -10.06
C SER A 3 13.81 -5.48 -9.83
N TYR A 4 12.85 -6.41 -9.74
CA TYR A 4 11.44 -6.11 -9.50
C TYR A 4 11.20 -5.63 -8.06
N LEU A 5 11.90 -6.22 -7.09
CA LEU A 5 11.86 -5.76 -5.70
C LEU A 5 12.38 -4.33 -5.57
N ALA A 6 13.53 -4.04 -6.21
CA ALA A 6 14.10 -2.69 -6.22
C ALA A 6 13.17 -1.67 -6.90
N GLN A 7 12.53 -2.05 -8.02
CA GLN A 7 11.54 -1.19 -8.69
C GLN A 7 10.31 -0.95 -7.82
N ALA A 8 9.78 -1.96 -7.14
CA ALA A 8 8.64 -1.80 -6.24
C ALA A 8 8.97 -0.86 -5.07
N GLY A 9 10.18 -0.97 -4.51
CA GLY A 9 10.69 -0.02 -3.50
C GLY A 9 10.79 1.41 -4.03
N TRP A 10 11.32 1.59 -5.24
CA TRP A 10 11.39 2.91 -5.88
C TRP A 10 10.00 3.51 -6.12
N HIS A 11 9.03 2.72 -6.61
CA HIS A 11 7.65 3.17 -6.79
C HIS A 11 6.99 3.58 -5.47
N ALA A 12 7.22 2.82 -4.39
CA ALA A 12 6.72 3.21 -3.07
C ALA A 12 7.33 4.55 -2.62
N GLY A 13 8.63 4.77 -2.82
CA GLY A 13 9.29 6.05 -2.52
C GLY A 13 8.75 7.21 -3.36
N GLU A 14 8.62 7.03 -4.68
CA GLU A 14 8.07 8.04 -5.59
C GLU A 14 6.66 8.49 -5.18
N LEU A 15 5.83 7.58 -4.65
CA LEU A 15 4.48 7.91 -4.18
C LEU A 15 4.49 8.76 -2.91
N LEU A 16 5.50 8.63 -2.05
CA LEU A 16 5.66 9.48 -0.88
C LEU A 16 6.10 10.90 -1.23
N GLU A 17 6.80 11.09 -2.36
CA GLU A 17 7.19 12.43 -2.85
C GLU A 17 5.99 13.30 -3.25
N PHE A 18 4.79 12.72 -3.37
CA PHE A 18 3.55 13.49 -3.59
C PHE A 18 3.07 14.25 -2.36
N PHE A 19 3.59 13.92 -1.18
CA PHE A 19 3.12 14.48 0.08
C PHE A 19 4.06 15.58 0.55
N GLY A 20 3.60 16.83 0.47
CA GLY A 20 4.14 17.90 1.30
C GLY A 20 3.62 17.79 2.74
N GLN A 21 4.18 18.58 3.66
CA GLN A 21 3.73 18.61 5.06
C GLN A 21 2.22 18.87 5.17
N ASP A 22 1.72 19.86 4.42
CA ASP A 22 0.29 20.20 4.38
C ASP A 22 -0.58 19.04 3.86
N ASP A 23 -0.07 18.26 2.91
CA ASP A 23 -0.78 17.09 2.38
C ASP A 23 -0.85 15.95 3.40
N ILE A 24 0.21 15.76 4.20
CA ILE A 24 0.25 14.77 5.28
C ILE A 24 -0.79 15.12 6.35
N GLU A 25 -0.82 16.38 6.77
CA GLU A 25 -1.77 16.86 7.78
C GLU A 25 -3.22 16.79 7.27
N ALA A 26 -3.45 17.18 6.01
CA ALA A 26 -4.77 17.06 5.39
C ALA A 26 -5.20 15.59 5.24
N LEU A 27 -4.30 14.69 4.80
CA LEU A 27 -4.59 13.27 4.71
C LEU A 27 -4.91 12.69 6.10
N ARG A 28 -4.14 13.05 7.13
CA ARG A 28 -4.40 12.63 8.51
C ARG A 28 -5.79 13.05 8.96
N ALA A 29 -6.16 14.31 8.76
CA ALA A 29 -7.48 14.83 9.13
C ALA A 29 -8.60 14.11 8.35
N ASP A 30 -8.41 13.89 7.05
CA ASP A 30 -9.36 13.15 6.21
C ASP A 30 -9.56 11.72 6.70
N LEU A 31 -8.47 11.03 7.04
CA LEU A 31 -8.52 9.67 7.58
C LEU A 31 -9.24 9.65 8.93
N LEU A 32 -8.86 10.52 9.87
CA LEU A 32 -9.54 10.62 11.17
C LEU A 32 -11.04 10.86 11.05
N ASN A 33 -11.47 11.69 10.10
CA ASN A 33 -12.89 11.95 9.83
C ASN A 33 -13.62 10.75 9.24
N LEU A 34 -12.98 9.96 8.38
CA LEU A 34 -13.56 8.74 7.80
C LEU A 34 -13.70 7.62 8.82
N GLY A 35 -12.76 7.52 9.77
CA GLY A 35 -12.61 6.34 10.60
C GLY A 35 -12.02 5.14 9.82
N VAL A 36 -11.68 4.08 10.56
CA VAL A 36 -11.09 2.86 9.97
C VAL A 36 -12.04 2.19 8.98
N ASP A 37 -13.33 2.11 9.31
CA ASP A 37 -14.32 1.43 8.45
C ASP A 37 -14.61 2.24 7.18
N GLY A 38 -14.76 3.56 7.30
CA GLY A 38 -14.92 4.43 6.14
C GLY A 38 -13.72 4.41 5.20
N TRP A 39 -12.50 4.32 5.75
CA TRP A 39 -11.30 4.11 4.95
C TRP A 39 -11.31 2.74 4.23
N ARG A 40 -11.71 1.66 4.91
CA ARG A 40 -11.81 0.32 4.31
C ARG A 40 -12.81 0.28 3.16
N GLU A 41 -13.98 0.87 3.35
CA GLU A 41 -15.00 0.97 2.30
C GLU A 41 -14.48 1.75 1.10
N TRP A 42 -13.84 2.90 1.36
CA TRP A 42 -13.22 3.73 0.32
C TRP A 42 -12.15 2.96 -0.47
N GLU A 43 -11.28 2.22 0.23
CA GLU A 43 -10.24 1.36 -0.37
C GLU A 43 -10.83 0.26 -1.25
N ILE A 44 -11.94 -0.36 -0.84
CA ILE A 44 -12.61 -1.40 -1.62
C ILE A 44 -13.18 -0.79 -2.91
N GLU A 45 -13.87 0.35 -2.80
CA GLU A 45 -14.48 1.04 -3.94
C GLU A 45 -13.44 1.55 -4.95
N HIS A 46 -12.31 2.07 -4.48
CA HIS A 46 -11.32 2.74 -5.31
C HIS A 46 -10.09 1.90 -5.64
N ARG A 47 -10.09 0.60 -5.30
CA ARG A 47 -8.94 -0.31 -5.45
C ARG A 47 -8.34 -0.30 -6.85
N GLU A 48 -9.18 -0.44 -7.87
CA GLU A 48 -8.74 -0.47 -9.27
C GLU A 48 -8.17 0.88 -9.70
N GLU A 49 -8.73 1.98 -9.20
CA GLU A 49 -8.24 3.30 -9.49
C GLU A 49 -6.88 3.57 -8.87
N ALA A 50 -6.70 3.19 -7.60
CA ALA A 50 -5.43 3.26 -6.90
C ALA A 50 -4.37 2.38 -7.58
N ASN A 51 -4.73 1.19 -8.06
CA ASN A 51 -3.83 0.36 -8.86
C ASN A 51 -3.44 1.05 -10.17
N GLY A 52 -4.42 1.69 -10.83
CA GLY A 52 -4.16 2.52 -12.01
C GLY A 52 -3.23 3.69 -11.71
N PHE A 53 -3.34 4.30 -10.54
CA PHE A 53 -2.46 5.38 -10.08
C PHE A 53 -1.03 4.88 -9.85
N LEU A 54 -0.87 3.73 -9.17
CA LEU A 54 0.42 3.05 -8.96
C LEU A 54 1.13 2.76 -10.29
N ARG A 55 0.41 2.21 -11.27
CA ARG A 55 0.96 1.87 -12.60
C ARG A 55 1.30 3.07 -13.46
N ALA A 56 0.68 4.22 -13.23
CA ALA A 56 0.87 5.41 -14.04
C ALA A 56 2.21 6.09 -13.72
N THR A 57 2.87 6.63 -14.73
CA THR A 57 4.02 7.52 -14.53
C THR A 57 3.57 8.88 -13.98
N ARG A 58 4.49 9.65 -13.38
CA ARG A 58 4.20 11.02 -12.92
C ARG A 58 3.47 11.89 -13.96
N ALA A 59 3.97 11.93 -15.19
CA ALA A 59 3.35 12.70 -16.27
C ALA A 59 1.95 12.18 -16.65
N GLN A 60 1.70 10.87 -16.55
CA GLN A 60 0.36 10.31 -16.76
C GLN A 60 -0.58 10.69 -15.60
N ARG A 61 -0.06 10.72 -14.37
CA ARG A 61 -0.82 11.13 -13.19
C ARG A 61 -1.31 12.57 -13.30
N GLU A 62 -0.42 13.48 -13.70
CA GLU A 62 -0.71 14.92 -13.89
C GLU A 62 -1.74 15.20 -15.00
N LYS A 63 -1.76 14.39 -16.06
CA LYS A 63 -2.71 14.57 -17.18
C LYS A 63 -4.13 14.13 -16.88
N LYS A 64 -4.33 13.23 -15.90
CA LYS A 64 -5.63 12.64 -15.63
C LYS A 64 -6.43 13.56 -14.71
N LYS A 65 -7.41 14.29 -15.28
CA LYS A 65 -8.23 15.28 -14.55
C LYS A 65 -8.87 14.73 -13.28
N ARG A 66 -9.37 13.49 -13.32
CA ARG A 66 -10.00 12.83 -12.16
C ARG A 66 -9.07 12.67 -10.96
N TRP A 67 -7.75 12.66 -11.19
CA TRP A 67 -6.74 12.55 -10.14
C TRP A 67 -6.19 13.91 -9.68
N GLN A 68 -6.77 15.03 -10.14
CA GLN A 68 -6.32 16.37 -9.74
C GLN A 68 -7.14 16.95 -8.59
N GLU A 69 -8.25 16.32 -8.21
CA GLU A 69 -8.97 16.72 -6.99
C GLU A 69 -8.08 16.42 -5.78
N PRO A 70 -7.71 17.43 -4.94
CA PRO A 70 -6.67 17.27 -3.94
C PRO A 70 -6.91 16.14 -2.93
N ALA A 71 -8.12 16.02 -2.38
CA ALA A 71 -8.41 15.01 -1.36
C ALA A 71 -8.35 13.59 -1.95
N HIS A 72 -8.99 13.39 -3.11
CA HIS A 72 -8.98 12.14 -3.85
C HIS A 72 -7.57 11.74 -4.26
N LYS A 73 -6.77 12.71 -4.74
CA LYS A 73 -5.37 12.47 -5.13
C LYS A 73 -4.53 11.98 -3.96
N ARG A 74 -4.65 12.60 -2.78
CA ARG A 74 -3.93 12.18 -1.57
C ARG A 74 -4.32 10.76 -1.16
N ARG A 75 -5.62 10.45 -1.13
CA ARG A 75 -6.11 9.10 -0.80
C ARG A 75 -5.62 8.06 -1.82
N LEU A 76 -5.68 8.37 -3.11
CA LEU A 76 -5.16 7.49 -4.16
C LEU A 76 -3.64 7.27 -4.05
N ALA A 77 -2.86 8.32 -3.78
CA ALA A 77 -1.42 8.20 -3.60
C ALA A 77 -1.08 7.34 -2.38
N PHE A 78 -1.80 7.54 -1.27
CA PHE A 78 -1.62 6.74 -0.06
C PHE A 78 -2.02 5.27 -0.26
N SER A 79 -3.16 5.02 -0.92
CA SER A 79 -3.60 3.68 -1.33
C SER A 79 -2.58 2.98 -2.24
N ALA A 80 -2.09 3.69 -3.25
CA ALA A 80 -1.10 3.18 -4.19
C ALA A 80 0.21 2.83 -3.47
N TYR A 81 0.64 3.66 -2.51
CA TYR A 81 1.81 3.39 -1.68
C TYR A 81 1.63 2.09 -0.90
N TRP A 82 0.46 1.93 -0.29
CA TRP A 82 0.10 0.73 0.45
C TRP A 82 0.13 -0.53 -0.45
N GLN A 83 -0.46 -0.45 -1.64
CA GLN A 83 -0.41 -1.54 -2.62
C GLN A 83 1.03 -1.86 -3.06
N ALA A 84 1.90 -0.86 -3.20
CA ALA A 84 3.32 -1.08 -3.50
C ALA A 84 4.04 -1.81 -2.35
N ARG A 85 3.75 -1.46 -1.10
CA ARG A 85 4.27 -2.17 0.08
C ARG A 85 3.81 -3.63 0.13
N LEU A 86 2.56 -3.91 -0.21
CA LEU A 86 2.06 -5.28 -0.33
C LEU A 86 2.76 -6.05 -1.45
N ALA A 87 2.99 -5.40 -2.59
CA ALA A 87 3.73 -6.01 -3.68
C ALA A 87 5.17 -6.37 -3.26
N ILE A 88 5.85 -5.51 -2.50
CA ILE A 88 7.18 -5.79 -1.91
C ILE A 88 7.12 -7.06 -1.04
N ALA A 89 6.19 -7.12 -0.08
CA ALA A 89 6.06 -8.27 0.82
C ALA A 89 5.75 -9.59 0.08
N VAL A 90 4.90 -9.52 -0.96
CA VAL A 90 4.61 -10.67 -1.83
C VAL A 90 5.84 -11.10 -2.62
N LEU A 91 6.58 -10.15 -3.21
CA LEU A 91 7.79 -10.43 -3.97
C LEU A 91 8.89 -11.03 -3.09
N GLU A 92 9.10 -10.51 -1.88
CA GLU A 92 10.05 -11.07 -0.91
C GLU A 92 9.65 -12.49 -0.50
N SER A 93 8.36 -12.71 -0.25
CA SER A 93 7.83 -14.03 0.14
C SER A 93 7.92 -15.06 -0.98
N ALA A 94 7.63 -14.65 -2.21
CA ALA A 94 7.70 -15.52 -3.39
C ALA A 94 9.15 -15.96 -3.70
N ALA A 95 10.15 -15.13 -3.37
CA ALA A 95 11.56 -15.47 -3.60
C ALA A 95 11.99 -16.72 -2.81
N CYS A 96 11.27 -17.02 -1.73
CA CYS A 96 11.57 -18.13 -0.85
C CYS A 96 10.69 -19.36 -1.08
N CYS A 97 9.75 -19.33 -2.04
CA CYS A 97 8.84 -20.42 -2.35
C CYS A 97 9.27 -21.13 -3.64
N GLY A 98 10.41 -21.82 -3.59
CA GLY A 98 10.80 -22.73 -4.67
C GLY A 98 9.98 -24.04 -4.61
N PRO A 99 9.68 -24.69 -5.76
CA PRO A 99 9.14 -26.04 -5.75
C PRO A 99 10.16 -27.02 -5.12
N GLY A 100 9.71 -27.97 -4.29
CA GLY A 100 10.60 -29.02 -3.79
C GLY A 100 10.21 -29.78 -2.51
N GLY A 101 9.28 -29.27 -1.70
CA GLY A 101 8.82 -29.95 -0.49
C GLY A 101 7.63 -30.88 -0.70
N GLY A 102 7.39 -31.81 0.23
CA GLY A 102 6.14 -32.59 0.29
C GLY A 102 4.93 -31.71 0.67
N TYR A 103 3.70 -32.15 0.41
CA TYR A 103 2.48 -31.34 0.61
C TYR A 103 2.37 -30.62 1.96
N ARG A 104 2.77 -31.28 3.06
CA ARG A 104 2.75 -30.70 4.40
C ARG A 104 3.81 -29.61 4.59
N GLU A 105 5.00 -29.81 4.04
CA GLU A 105 6.09 -28.83 4.09
C GLU A 105 5.74 -27.60 3.26
N THR A 106 5.16 -27.80 2.08
CA THR A 106 4.65 -26.70 1.24
C THR A 106 3.57 -25.91 1.98
N THR A 107 2.66 -26.59 2.68
CA THR A 107 1.61 -25.93 3.47
C THR A 107 2.19 -25.12 4.63
N ALA A 108 3.15 -25.69 5.39
CA ALA A 108 3.81 -25.00 6.49
C ALA A 108 4.61 -23.77 5.99
N ALA A 109 5.34 -23.92 4.89
CA ALA A 109 6.05 -22.81 4.25
C ALA A 109 5.08 -21.71 3.80
N ALA A 110 3.97 -22.07 3.15
CA ALA A 110 2.95 -21.11 2.73
C ALA A 110 2.33 -20.37 3.93
N ALA A 111 2.05 -21.06 5.04
CA ALA A 111 1.52 -20.44 6.25
C ALA A 111 2.49 -19.40 6.83
N MET A 112 3.79 -19.73 6.95
CA MET A 112 4.80 -18.76 7.43
C MET A 112 4.87 -17.52 6.53
N ARG A 113 4.77 -17.69 5.20
CA ARG A 113 4.77 -16.54 4.27
C ARG A 113 3.49 -15.71 4.35
N ALA A 114 2.35 -16.36 4.52
CA ALA A 114 1.09 -15.67 4.76
C ALA A 114 1.17 -14.80 6.02
N PHE A 115 1.83 -15.26 7.09
CA PHE A 115 2.12 -14.44 8.27
C PHE A 115 3.00 -13.23 7.94
N SER A 116 4.10 -13.39 7.20
CA SER A 116 4.95 -12.25 6.80
C SER A 116 4.19 -11.22 5.96
N ILE A 117 3.31 -11.69 5.06
CA ILE A 117 2.44 -10.81 4.27
C ILE A 117 1.39 -10.14 5.18
N ALA A 118 0.83 -10.86 6.16
CA ALA A 118 -0.14 -10.33 7.12
C ALA A 118 0.47 -9.29 8.07
N GLU A 119 1.71 -9.48 8.51
CA GLU A 119 2.46 -8.48 9.28
C GLU A 119 2.76 -7.25 8.41
N ALA A 120 3.14 -7.45 7.15
CA ALA A 120 3.28 -6.36 6.20
C ALA A 120 1.94 -5.69 5.82
N LEU A 121 0.80 -6.36 6.06
CA LEU A 121 -0.56 -5.83 5.94
C LEU A 121 -1.00 -5.02 7.17
N VAL A 122 -0.21 -4.98 8.25
CA VAL A 122 -0.43 -4.01 9.32
C VAL A 122 -0.18 -2.62 8.73
N TRP A 123 -1.24 -1.86 8.52
CA TRP A 123 -1.19 -0.51 7.95
C TRP A 123 -0.13 0.34 8.65
N THR A 124 0.97 0.61 7.94
CA THR A 124 2.05 1.46 8.45
C THR A 124 1.87 2.87 7.94
N TRP A 125 1.70 3.82 8.85
CA TRP A 125 1.77 5.24 8.54
C TRP A 125 3.23 5.63 8.23
N PRO A 126 3.56 6.05 7.00
CA PRO A 126 4.95 6.14 6.53
C PRO A 126 5.64 7.46 6.88
N PHE A 127 4.96 8.39 7.56
CA PHE A 127 5.43 9.77 7.74
C PHE A 127 6.18 10.03 9.06
N GLY A 128 6.44 8.97 9.84
CA GLY A 128 7.35 9.01 11.01
C GLY A 128 6.74 9.47 12.33
N ASP A 129 5.49 9.91 12.33
CA ASP A 129 4.69 10.25 13.52
C ASP A 129 3.59 9.20 13.78
N GLU A 130 2.74 9.45 14.78
CA GLU A 130 1.69 8.50 15.20
C GLU A 130 0.66 8.28 14.08
N PRO A 131 0.24 7.04 13.77
CA PRO A 131 -0.77 6.80 12.74
C PRO A 131 -2.13 7.45 13.09
N PRO A 132 -2.97 7.77 12.10
CA PRO A 132 -4.32 8.31 12.35
C PRO A 132 -5.26 7.30 13.01
N PHE A 133 -4.94 6.00 13.00
CA PHE A 133 -5.74 4.96 13.65
C PHE A 133 -4.87 3.89 14.31
N ASP A 134 -5.45 3.22 15.31
CA ASP A 134 -4.93 1.94 15.79
C ASP A 134 -5.48 0.79 14.94
N TRP A 135 -4.70 0.41 13.95
CA TRP A 135 -5.02 -0.66 13.01
C TRP A 135 -5.06 -2.06 13.64
N THR A 136 -4.62 -2.22 14.89
CA THR A 136 -4.60 -3.52 15.59
C THR A 136 -5.94 -3.89 16.22
N THR A 137 -6.83 -2.92 16.43
CA THR A 137 -8.13 -3.11 17.09
C THR A 137 -9.30 -3.35 16.13
N ALA A 138 -9.11 -3.06 14.84
CA ALA A 138 -10.15 -3.21 13.83
C ALA A 138 -10.25 -4.68 13.39
N ARG A 139 -10.95 -5.51 14.18
CA ARG A 139 -11.31 -6.89 13.85
C ARG A 139 -12.68 -6.96 13.18
#